data_AF-A0AAV9GFV1-F1
#
_entry.id   AF-A0AAV9GFV1-F1
#
_cell.length_a   1.000
_cell.length_b   1.000
_cell.length_c   1.000
_cell.angle_alpha   90.00
_cell.angle_beta   90.00
_cell.angle_gamma   90.00
#
_symmetry.space_group_name_H-M   'P 1'
#
loop_
_entity.id
_entity.type
_entity.pdbx_description
1 polymer ?
#
loop_
_entity_poly.entity_id
_entity_poly.type
_entity_poly.pdbx_seq_one_letter_code
_entity_poly.pdbx_strand_id
1 'polypeptide(L)' 'MQLSINTLVVLLVAAADTARATATIGAACSSPGAYDCSDDFDNIAVCNGRWFLAASCGSQRCVWPAGSPTPFCAQVKA' A
#
# COMPACT_ATOMS: atom_id res chain seq x y z
N MET A 1 49.20 12.66 -11.32
CA MET A 1 47.96 11.88 -11.55
C MET A 1 47.63 11.18 -10.25
N GLN A 2 46.59 11.63 -9.56
CA GLN A 2 46.06 10.97 -8.35
C GLN A 2 44.53 11.06 -8.48
N LEU A 3 43.90 9.89 -8.44
CA LEU A 3 42.51 9.64 -8.85
C LEU A 3 41.53 10.21 -7.83
N SER A 4 40.56 10.98 -8.32
CA SER A 4 39.35 11.38 -7.60
C SER A 4 38.46 10.15 -7.39
N ILE A 5 38.28 9.71 -6.14
CA ILE A 5 37.28 8.71 -5.78
C ILE A 5 36.20 9.45 -4.98
N ASN A 6 35.22 10.01 -5.71
CA ASN A 6 33.97 10.48 -5.12
C ASN A 6 33.05 9.27 -4.96
N THR A 7 33.07 8.66 -3.79
CA THR A 7 32.12 7.59 -3.44
C THR A 7 30.73 8.20 -3.26
N LEU A 8 29.94 8.24 -4.33
CA LEU A 8 28.53 8.61 -4.27
C LEU A 8 27.74 7.46 -3.63
N VAL A 9 27.43 7.59 -2.35
CA VAL A 9 26.46 6.71 -1.68
C VAL A 9 25.06 7.13 -2.13
N VAL A 10 24.48 6.38 -3.06
CA VAL A 10 23.10 6.57 -3.49
C VAL A 10 22.19 5.92 -2.44
N LEU A 11 21.73 6.72 -1.48
CA LEU A 11 20.65 6.34 -0.58
C LEU A 11 19.34 6.34 -1.40
N LEU A 12 18.92 5.16 -1.87
CA LEU A 12 17.56 4.98 -2.39
C LEU A 12 16.59 5.05 -1.21
N VAL A 13 16.15 6.27 -0.89
CA VAL A 13 15.01 6.48 -0.01
C VAL A 13 13.79 6.05 -0.80
N ALA A 14 13.25 4.86 -0.50
CA ALA A 14 11.94 4.47 -0.99
C ALA A 14 10.94 5.48 -0.44
N ALA A 15 10.51 6.42 -1.27
CA ALA A 15 9.35 7.25 -0.97
C ALA A 15 8.19 6.27 -0.82
N ALA A 16 7.74 6.07 0.42
CA ALA A 16 6.43 5.51 0.66
C ALA A 16 5.46 6.59 0.20
N ASP A 17 5.11 6.58 -1.08
CA ASP A 17 3.99 7.32 -1.63
C ASP A 17 2.76 6.94 -0.81
N THR A 18 2.43 7.73 0.20
CA THR A 18 1.13 7.67 0.88
C THR A 18 0.07 8.33 -0.01
N ALA A 19 0.05 7.96 -1.29
CA ALA A 19 -1.14 8.12 -2.09
C ALA A 19 -2.14 7.14 -1.47
N ARG A 20 -3.27 7.66 -0.95
CA ARG A 20 -4.44 6.84 -0.62
C ARG A 20 -5.03 6.34 -1.94
N ALA A 21 -4.30 5.46 -2.59
CA ALA A 21 -4.62 4.87 -3.86
C ALA A 21 -5.13 3.50 -3.50
N THR A 22 -6.44 3.32 -3.62
CA THR A 22 -7.05 2.02 -3.52
C THR A 22 -6.27 0.99 -4.37
N ALA A 23 -6.30 -0.26 -3.92
CA ALA A 23 -5.55 -1.35 -4.50
C ALA A 23 -6.36 -2.12 -5.54
N THR A 24 -5.91 -2.09 -6.79
CA THR A 24 -6.42 -3.01 -7.80
C THR A 24 -5.80 -4.39 -7.62
N ILE A 25 -6.63 -5.39 -7.28
CA ILE A 25 -6.17 -6.76 -7.09
C ILE A 25 -5.50 -7.27 -8.38
N GLY A 26 -4.31 -7.82 -8.23
CA GLY A 26 -3.47 -8.27 -9.33
C GLY A 26 -2.62 -7.17 -9.98
N ALA A 27 -2.79 -5.88 -9.67
CA ALA A 27 -1.89 -4.83 -10.15
C ALA A 27 -0.52 -4.90 -9.44
N ALA A 28 0.52 -4.37 -10.09
CA ALA A 28 1.85 -4.27 -9.48
C ALA A 28 1.82 -3.28 -8.29
N CYS A 29 2.65 -3.55 -7.29
CA CYS A 29 2.79 -2.68 -6.12
C CYS A 29 4.25 -2.65 -5.66
N SER A 30 4.70 -1.50 -5.17
CA SER A 30 6.13 -1.25 -4.89
C SER A 30 6.53 -1.48 -3.45
N SER A 31 5.57 -1.65 -2.54
CA SER A 31 5.81 -1.71 -1.09
C SER A 31 5.29 -3.02 -0.50
N PRO A 32 6.08 -4.11 -0.57
CA PRO A 32 5.70 -5.39 0.03
C PRO A 32 5.32 -5.21 1.51
N GLY A 33 4.24 -5.86 1.93
CA GLY A 33 3.68 -5.74 3.28
C GLY A 33 2.77 -4.53 3.49
N ALA A 34 2.65 -3.61 2.52
CA ALA A 34 1.63 -2.57 2.56
C ALA A 34 0.24 -3.17 2.44
N TYR A 35 -0.73 -2.58 3.13
CA TYR A 35 -2.14 -2.91 3.03
C TYR A 35 -2.89 -1.69 2.52
N ASP A 36 -3.93 -1.90 1.70
CA ASP A 36 -4.85 -0.85 1.28
C ASP A 36 -6.25 -1.44 1.06
N CYS A 37 -7.27 -0.59 0.94
CA CYS A 37 -8.59 -1.01 0.49
C CYS A 37 -8.59 -1.26 -1.00
N SER A 38 -9.35 -2.24 -1.48
CA SER A 38 -9.56 -2.41 -2.92
C SER A 38 -10.30 -1.22 -3.54
N ASP A 39 -10.24 -1.07 -4.87
CA ASP A 39 -10.89 0.05 -5.59
C ASP A 39 -12.41 0.09 -5.40
N ASP A 40 -13.02 -1.07 -5.21
CA ASP A 40 -14.43 -1.20 -4.86
C ASP A 40 -14.71 -0.96 -3.37
N PHE A 41 -13.68 -0.90 -2.51
CA PHE A 41 -13.72 -0.90 -1.04
C PHE A 41 -14.45 -2.09 -0.40
N ASP A 42 -14.60 -3.21 -1.11
CA ASP A 42 -15.20 -4.42 -0.53
C ASP A 42 -14.16 -5.36 0.08
N ASN A 43 -12.87 -5.07 -0.10
CA ASN A 43 -11.78 -5.93 0.33
C ASN A 43 -10.62 -5.13 0.93
N ILE A 44 -9.84 -5.81 1.76
CA ILE A 44 -8.50 -5.39 2.18
C ILE A 44 -7.50 -6.14 1.31
N ALA A 45 -6.60 -5.41 0.68
CA ALA A 45 -5.52 -5.94 -0.14
C ALA A 45 -4.18 -5.89 0.61
N VAL A 46 -3.27 -6.81 0.31
CA VAL A 46 -1.87 -6.81 0.76
C VAL A 46 -0.93 -6.83 -0.44
N CYS A 47 0.11 -6.02 -0.39
CA CYS A 47 1.14 -5.98 -1.42
C CYS A 47 2.19 -7.06 -1.18
N ASN A 48 2.47 -7.89 -2.19
CA ASN A 48 3.61 -8.81 -2.20
C ASN A 48 4.25 -8.83 -3.60
N GLY A 49 4.66 -7.65 -4.09
CA GLY A 49 5.07 -7.40 -5.48
C GLY A 49 3.89 -7.20 -6.45
N ARG A 50 2.71 -7.71 -6.09
CA ARG A 50 1.40 -7.36 -6.65
C ARG A 50 0.39 -7.27 -5.51
N TRP A 51 -0.74 -6.60 -5.75
CA TRP A 51 -1.85 -6.56 -4.79
C TRP A 51 -2.58 -7.90 -4.78
N PHE A 52 -2.73 -8.48 -3.60
CA PHE A 52 -3.47 -9.72 -3.37
C PHE A 52 -4.59 -9.50 -2.37
N LEU A 53 -5.65 -10.31 -2.47
CA LEU A 53 -6.74 -10.30 -1.51
C LEU A 53 -6.22 -10.77 -0.14
N ALA A 54 -6.32 -9.92 0.87
CA ALA A 54 -6.01 -10.26 2.26
C ALA A 54 -7.28 -10.63 3.04
N ALA A 55 -8.36 -9.87 2.86
CA ALA A 55 -9.66 -10.15 3.47
C ALA A 55 -10.82 -9.54 2.66
N SER A 56 -11.99 -10.18 2.69
CA SER A 56 -13.23 -9.62 2.14
C SER A 56 -14.11 -9.08 3.27
N CYS A 57 -14.69 -7.90 3.08
CA CYS A 57 -15.52 -7.24 4.10
C CYS A 57 -17.00 -7.66 4.06
N GLY A 58 -17.44 -8.40 3.05
CA GLY A 58 -18.82 -8.92 2.98
C GLY A 58 -19.85 -7.79 2.96
N SER A 59 -20.71 -7.71 3.99
CA SER A 59 -21.70 -6.62 4.13
C SER A 59 -21.11 -5.32 4.72
N GLN A 60 -19.84 -5.34 5.13
CA GLN A 60 -19.10 -4.17 5.59
C GLN A 60 -18.28 -3.57 4.45
N ARG A 61 -17.68 -2.40 4.70
CA ARG A 61 -16.78 -1.74 3.76
C ARG A 61 -15.38 -1.65 4.34
N CYS A 62 -14.39 -1.75 3.48
CA CYS A 62 -13.02 -1.43 3.82
C CYS A 62 -12.92 0.08 4.07
N VAL A 63 -12.38 0.45 5.22
CA VAL A 63 -12.12 1.83 5.59
C VAL A 63 -10.67 1.98 6.04
N TRP A 64 -10.05 3.10 5.67
CA TRP A 64 -8.74 3.46 6.17
C TRP A 64 -8.69 4.95 6.54
N PRO A 65 -9.17 5.31 7.74
CA PRO A 65 -9.17 6.69 8.18
C PRO A 65 -7.74 7.17 8.49
N ALA A 66 -7.51 8.47 8.31
CA ALA A 66 -6.22 9.09 8.58
C ALA A 66 -5.77 8.81 10.03
N GLY A 67 -4.50 8.44 10.20
CA GLY A 67 -3.93 8.08 11.50
C GLY A 67 -4.14 6.62 11.92
N SER A 68 -4.89 5.83 11.15
CA SER A 68 -4.94 4.37 11.37
C SER A 68 -3.74 3.66 10.74
N PRO A 69 -3.15 2.67 11.41
CA PRO A 69 -1.95 1.98 10.91
C PRO A 69 -2.23 1.07 9.70
N THR A 70 -3.48 0.60 9.53
CA THR A 70 -3.89 -0.32 8.46
C THR A 70 -5.40 -0.17 8.18
N PRO A 71 -5.89 -0.48 6.97
CA PRO A 71 -7.31 -0.60 6.69
C PRO A 71 -8.01 -1.68 7.54
N PHE A 72 -9.31 -1.52 7.75
CA PHE A 72 -10.16 -2.51 8.44
C PHE A 72 -11.57 -2.54 7.86
N CYS A 73 -12.30 -3.64 8.07
CA CYS A 73 -13.71 -3.74 7.68
C CYS A 73 -14.60 -3.09 8.75
N ALA A 74 -15.43 -2.15 8.34
CA ALA A 74 -16.36 -1.44 9.21
C ALA A 74 -17.75 -1.30 8.59
N GLN A 75 -18.75 -1.21 9.46
CA GLN A 75 -20.08 -0.79 9.03
C GLN A 75 -20.00 0.68 8.64
N VAL A 76 -20.33 1.01 7.39
CA VAL A 76 -20.53 2.40 6.96
C VAL A 76 -22.03 2.67 6.96
N LYS A 77 -22.45 3.81 7.51
CA LYS A 77 -23.83 4.26 7.31
C LYS A 77 -24.00 4.65 5.84
N ALA A 78 -25.07 4.15 5.23
CA ALA A 78 -25.55 4.60 3.93
C ALA A 78 -26.06 6.05 4.00
#